data_AF-E4KRK2-F1
#
_entry.id   AF-E4KRK2-F1
#
_cell.length_a   1.000
_cell.length_b   1.000
_cell.length_c   1.000
_cell.angle_alpha   90.00
_cell.angle_beta   90.00
_cell.angle_gamma   90.00
#
_symmetry.space_group_name_H-M   'P 1'
#
loop_
_entity.id
_entity.type
_entity.pdbx_description
1 polymer ?
#
loop_
_entity_poly.entity_id
_entity_poly.type
_entity_poly.pdbx_seq_one_letter_code
_entity_poly.pdbx_strand_id
1 'polypeptide(L)'
;MNNNNKHSSHSHHNHGDMDHSKHEHVSTEEHGDHKGQHYDHHAHHDHSGHGGHEHHHHGNFKELFLKSLPLGIIIMLLSPMAGFDLPFQFTFPYSDIVVAILSTILIIYGGRPFYQGAVDELKQKEPGMMALVSLGLSVSYLYSIYTVIASYVTGEQIMDFFFEFASLLLIMLLGHWIEMKAIGEAGDAQAELAKLVPKDAHVVLDDDSIETRPVADLKVGDLIRVQAGENVPADGTIERGESRLNEALLTGESKSIKKGPGDEVIGG
;
A
#
# COMPACT_ATOMS: atom_id res chain seq x y z
N MET A 1 -21.82 -3.68 62.39
CA MET A 1 -23.11 -4.03 63.02
C MET A 1 -24.16 -3.01 62.59
N ASN A 2 -25.33 -3.49 62.16
CA ASN A 2 -26.67 -2.85 62.12
C ASN A 2 -26.90 -1.37 61.72
N ASN A 3 -27.70 -1.25 60.65
CA ASN A 3 -29.00 -0.55 60.53
C ASN A 3 -29.15 0.99 60.57
N ASN A 4 -29.61 1.49 59.42
CA ASN A 4 -30.92 2.15 59.18
C ASN A 4 -31.47 3.20 60.14
N ASN A 5 -31.70 4.41 59.61
CA ASN A 5 -32.96 5.20 59.58
C ASN A 5 -32.64 6.72 59.50
N LYS A 6 -33.49 7.64 59.01
CA LYS A 6 -34.63 7.64 58.04
C LYS A 6 -35.07 9.12 57.89
N HIS A 7 -35.77 9.46 56.79
CA HIS A 7 -36.52 10.72 56.57
C HIS A 7 -35.76 12.07 56.46
N SER A 8 -35.91 12.72 55.31
CA SER A 8 -36.59 14.03 55.23
C SER A 8 -37.21 14.22 53.84
N SER A 9 -38.40 14.80 53.80
CA SER A 9 -39.19 15.10 52.59
C SER A 9 -38.97 16.54 52.10
N HIS A 10 -39.29 16.85 50.84
CA HIS A 10 -40.21 17.94 50.45
C HIS A 10 -40.37 18.05 48.91
N SER A 11 -41.63 18.14 48.44
CA SER A 11 -42.18 19.18 47.53
C SER A 11 -41.53 19.43 46.14
N HIS A 12 -42.25 19.63 45.01
CA HIS A 12 -43.62 19.35 44.53
C HIS A 12 -43.66 19.64 43.00
N HIS A 13 -44.83 19.52 42.36
CA HIS A 13 -45.16 19.82 40.95
C HIS A 13 -44.76 18.72 39.93
N ASN A 14 -45.55 18.26 38.95
CA ASN A 14 -47.00 18.16 38.62
C ASN A 14 -47.10 18.20 37.07
N HIS A 15 -48.22 17.70 36.50
CA HIS A 15 -48.51 17.47 35.07
C HIS A 15 -47.85 16.21 34.49
N GLY A 16 -48.58 15.27 33.89
CA GLY A 16 -50.04 15.14 33.80
C GLY A 16 -50.44 13.94 32.93
N ASP A 17 -51.45 13.17 33.35
CA ASP A 17 -51.97 12.01 32.63
C ASP A 17 -52.59 12.34 31.27
N MET A 18 -52.42 11.43 30.30
CA MET A 18 -53.52 10.95 29.44
C MET A 18 -53.31 9.47 29.11
N ASP A 19 -54.24 8.63 29.56
CA ASP A 19 -54.38 7.19 29.23
C ASP A 19 -55.71 6.96 28.44
N HIS A 20 -55.97 5.72 28.03
CA HIS A 20 -57.19 5.17 27.41
C HIS A 20 -57.26 5.43 25.87
N SER A 21 -57.85 4.61 24.96
CA SER A 21 -58.60 3.32 24.96
C SER A 21 -58.82 2.86 23.49
N LYS A 22 -59.19 1.63 23.07
CA LYS A 22 -59.36 0.28 23.67
C LYS A 22 -59.50 -0.82 22.58
N HIS A 23 -59.25 -2.08 22.95
CA HIS A 23 -59.78 -3.39 22.48
C HIS A 23 -60.30 -3.69 21.04
N GLU A 24 -59.80 -4.84 20.54
CA GLU A 24 -60.53 -5.99 19.91
C GLU A 24 -61.05 -5.85 18.45
N HIS A 25 -61.19 -6.89 17.61
CA HIS A 25 -61.53 -8.31 17.86
C HIS A 25 -61.19 -9.26 16.66
N VAL A 26 -61.16 -10.57 16.92
CA VAL A 26 -61.51 -11.72 16.01
C VAL A 26 -60.47 -12.27 15.01
N SER A 27 -60.57 -13.61 14.85
CA SER A 27 -59.66 -14.60 14.26
C SER A 27 -60.25 -15.34 13.04
N THR A 28 -59.40 -15.88 12.17
CA THR A 28 -59.69 -17.12 11.40
C THR A 28 -58.41 -17.91 11.11
N GLU A 29 -58.55 -19.23 10.96
CA GLU A 29 -57.53 -20.24 10.60
C GLU A 29 -57.13 -20.10 9.09
N GLU A 30 -56.09 -20.73 8.50
CA GLU A 30 -55.59 -22.12 8.58
C GLU A 30 -54.12 -22.29 8.15
N HIS A 31 -53.52 -23.42 8.59
CA HIS A 31 -52.49 -24.29 7.97
C HIS A 31 -51.27 -23.75 7.16
N GLY A 32 -50.06 -24.22 7.55
CA GLY A 32 -48.87 -24.21 6.68
C GLY A 32 -47.56 -24.61 7.38
N ASP A 33 -47.23 -25.90 7.42
CA ASP A 33 -45.95 -26.45 7.92
C ASP A 33 -44.74 -25.97 7.07
N HIS A 34 -43.64 -25.55 7.71
CA HIS A 34 -42.28 -26.09 7.46
C HIS A 34 -41.11 -25.37 8.17
N LYS A 35 -40.30 -26.20 8.86
CA LYS A 35 -38.83 -26.21 8.96
C LYS A 35 -38.10 -24.90 9.30
N GLY A 36 -37.46 -24.90 10.47
CA GLY A 36 -36.54 -23.84 10.89
C GLY A 36 -35.27 -23.75 10.03
N GLN A 37 -34.68 -22.56 10.04
CA GLN A 37 -33.32 -22.29 9.58
C GLN A 37 -32.57 -21.55 10.68
N HIS A 38 -31.29 -21.91 10.86
CA HIS A 38 -30.38 -21.25 11.78
C HIS A 38 -30.10 -19.81 11.35
N TYR A 39 -30.10 -18.88 12.31
CA TYR A 39 -29.53 -17.53 12.13
C TYR A 39 -28.10 -17.50 12.68
N ASP A 40 -27.17 -18.11 11.95
CA ASP A 40 -25.73 -17.98 12.23
C ASP A 40 -25.20 -16.68 11.59
N HIS A 41 -25.41 -15.57 12.28
CA HIS A 41 -24.88 -14.24 11.92
C HIS A 41 -23.37 -14.14 12.26
N HIS A 42 -22.54 -14.92 11.57
CA HIS A 42 -21.09 -14.71 11.57
C HIS A 42 -20.71 -13.58 10.61
N ALA A 43 -20.76 -12.34 11.12
CA ALA A 43 -20.16 -11.19 10.47
C ALA A 43 -18.63 -11.33 10.52
N HIS A 44 -18.06 -12.02 9.54
CA HIS A 44 -16.62 -11.94 9.25
C HIS A 44 -16.32 -10.52 8.77
N HIS A 45 -15.71 -9.72 9.66
CA HIS A 45 -15.01 -8.50 9.26
C HIS A 45 -13.74 -8.90 8.53
N ASP A 46 -13.86 -9.15 7.22
CA ASP A 46 -12.71 -9.14 6.33
C ASP A 46 -12.13 -7.72 6.29
N HIS A 47 -11.12 -7.49 7.12
CA HIS A 47 -10.18 -6.39 6.92
C HIS A 47 -9.26 -6.72 5.74
N SER A 48 -9.84 -6.76 4.54
CA SER A 48 -9.09 -6.77 3.29
C SER A 48 -8.36 -5.43 3.17
N GLY A 49 -7.07 -5.47 3.48
CA GLY A 49 -6.21 -4.28 3.50
C GLY A 49 -6.18 -3.56 2.16
N HIS A 50 -5.94 -2.25 2.23
CA HIS A 50 -5.73 -1.36 1.09
C HIS A 50 -4.72 -1.94 0.08
N GLY A 51 -5.24 -2.58 -0.98
CA GLY A 51 -4.47 -3.17 -2.08
C GLY A 51 -4.83 -2.57 -3.44
N GLY A 52 -5.33 -1.33 -3.44
CA GLY A 52 -5.97 -0.67 -4.58
C GLY A 52 -5.34 0.67 -4.98
N HIS A 53 -4.03 0.84 -4.79
CA HIS A 53 -3.29 1.90 -5.46
C HIS A 53 -2.60 1.31 -6.68
N GLU A 54 -3.19 1.53 -7.87
CA GLU A 54 -2.45 1.32 -9.12
C GLU A 54 -1.16 2.13 -9.03
N HIS A 55 -0.02 1.45 -9.10
CA HIS A 55 1.28 2.11 -9.19
C HIS A 55 1.42 2.74 -10.57
N HIS A 56 0.72 3.86 -10.81
CA HIS A 56 1.02 4.77 -11.90
C HIS A 56 2.52 5.08 -11.83
N HIS A 57 3.27 4.66 -12.85
CA HIS A 57 4.73 4.79 -12.90
C HIS A 57 5.13 6.28 -12.98
N HIS A 58 5.15 6.96 -11.84
CA HIS A 58 5.45 8.39 -11.69
C HIS A 58 6.95 8.72 -11.83
N GLY A 59 7.56 8.23 -12.91
CA GLY A 59 8.94 8.53 -13.27
C GLY A 59 10.01 7.92 -12.36
N ASN A 60 11.27 8.15 -12.73
CA ASN A 60 12.43 7.63 -12.00
C ASN A 60 12.76 8.56 -10.81
N PHE A 61 12.08 8.38 -9.67
CA PHE A 61 12.28 9.20 -8.47
C PHE A 61 13.76 9.26 -8.01
N LYS A 62 14.53 8.18 -8.20
CA LYS A 62 15.98 8.17 -7.96
C LYS A 62 16.72 9.23 -8.78
N GLU A 63 16.42 9.31 -10.08
CA GLU A 63 17.05 10.25 -11.00
C GLU A 63 16.60 11.68 -10.72
N LEU A 64 15.31 11.88 -10.43
CA LEU A 64 14.76 13.18 -10.02
C LEU A 64 15.40 13.67 -8.71
N PHE A 65 15.52 12.80 -7.70
CA PHE A 65 16.22 13.09 -6.46
C PHE A 65 17.68 13.46 -6.71
N LEU A 66 18.45 12.62 -7.43
CA LEU A 66 19.86 12.88 -7.71
C LEU A 66 20.12 14.19 -8.49
N LYS A 67 19.21 14.57 -9.40
CA LYS A 67 19.29 15.84 -10.14
C LYS A 67 18.85 17.05 -9.30
N SER A 68 17.86 16.86 -8.43
CA SER A 68 17.33 17.93 -7.56
C SER A 68 18.23 18.19 -6.34
N LEU A 69 18.92 17.16 -5.84
CA LEU A 69 19.77 17.20 -4.64
C LEU A 69 20.82 18.33 -4.65
N PRO A 70 21.70 18.48 -5.67
CA PRO A 70 22.69 19.55 -5.67
C PRO A 70 22.04 20.94 -5.71
N LEU A 71 20.92 21.08 -6.43
CA LEU A 71 20.19 22.34 -6.56
C LEU A 71 19.52 22.73 -5.23
N GLY A 72 18.86 21.78 -4.57
CA GLY A 72 18.25 21.98 -3.25
C GLY A 72 19.28 22.26 -2.15
N ILE A 73 20.45 21.60 -2.17
CA ILE A 73 21.55 21.91 -1.24
C ILE A 73 22.03 23.36 -1.44
N ILE A 74 22.20 23.82 -2.69
CA ILE A 74 22.59 25.21 -2.96
C ILE A 74 21.54 26.19 -2.41
N ILE A 75 20.24 25.92 -2.61
CA ILE A 75 19.16 26.73 -2.01
C ILE A 75 19.26 26.74 -0.49
N MET A 76 19.43 25.59 0.16
CA MET A 76 19.53 25.48 1.63
C MET A 76 20.79 26.12 2.23
N LEU A 77 21.85 26.33 1.44
CA LEU A 77 23.05 27.07 1.86
C LEU A 77 22.90 28.59 1.67
N LEU A 78 22.09 29.04 0.71
CA LEU A 78 21.88 30.46 0.40
C LEU A 78 20.64 31.06 1.11
N SER A 79 19.73 30.21 1.57
CA SER A 79 18.52 30.58 2.32
C SER A 79 18.71 30.31 3.81
N PRO A 80 18.49 31.31 4.68
CA PRO A 80 18.20 31.08 6.09
C PRO A 80 17.04 30.10 6.28
N MET A 81 17.02 29.41 7.42
CA MET A 81 15.88 28.61 7.86
C MET A 81 14.97 29.53 8.69
N ALA A 82 13.65 29.37 8.59
CA ALA A 82 12.72 30.26 9.29
C ALA A 82 12.94 30.23 10.82
N GLY A 83 13.49 31.33 11.35
CA GLY A 83 13.80 31.50 12.78
C GLY A 83 15.11 30.87 13.27
N PHE A 84 15.98 30.36 12.39
CA PHE A 84 17.26 29.74 12.77
C PHE A 84 18.44 30.18 11.88
N ASP A 85 19.41 30.85 12.49
CA ASP A 85 20.73 31.12 11.89
C ASP A 85 21.63 29.88 12.00
N LEU A 86 21.97 29.27 10.86
CA LEU A 86 22.86 28.11 10.81
C LEU A 86 24.28 28.56 10.41
N PRO A 87 25.36 28.02 11.03
CA PRO A 87 26.72 28.52 10.89
C PRO A 87 27.37 28.28 9.52
N PHE A 88 26.62 27.70 8.58
CA PHE A 88 27.04 27.36 7.21
C PHE A 88 26.23 28.12 6.13
N GLN A 89 25.34 29.04 6.52
CA GLN A 89 24.55 29.84 5.58
C GLN A 89 25.37 31.00 5.02
N PHE A 90 25.27 31.23 3.72
CA PHE A 90 26.00 32.26 2.99
C PHE A 90 25.02 33.21 2.29
N THR A 91 24.69 34.31 2.96
CA THR A 91 23.88 35.40 2.36
C THR A 91 24.79 36.45 1.72
N PHE A 92 24.34 37.01 0.61
CA PHE A 92 25.02 38.09 -0.11
C PHE A 92 23.98 38.98 -0.81
N PRO A 93 24.31 40.21 -1.25
CA PRO A 93 23.33 41.07 -1.92
C PRO A 93 22.69 40.36 -3.13
N TYR A 94 21.36 40.35 -3.19
CA TYR A 94 20.54 39.64 -4.19
C TYR A 94 20.56 38.09 -4.11
N SER A 95 20.98 37.48 -3.00
CA SER A 95 20.92 36.02 -2.81
C SER A 95 19.50 35.48 -2.84
N ASP A 96 18.53 36.26 -2.39
CA ASP A 96 17.09 36.01 -2.45
C ASP A 96 16.56 35.83 -3.89
N ILE A 97 16.98 36.69 -4.83
CA ILE A 97 16.65 36.56 -6.26
C ILE A 97 17.28 35.29 -6.85
N VAL A 98 18.54 35.01 -6.49
CA VAL A 98 19.22 33.77 -6.93
C VAL A 98 18.47 32.55 -6.42
N VAL A 99 18.12 32.50 -5.13
CA VAL A 99 17.35 31.42 -4.52
C VAL A 99 15.96 31.28 -5.15
N ALA A 100 15.27 32.39 -5.47
CA ALA A 100 13.98 32.35 -6.17
C ALA A 100 14.09 31.71 -7.56
N ILE A 101 15.12 32.06 -8.34
CA ILE A 101 15.39 31.44 -9.66
C ILE A 101 15.71 29.95 -9.51
N LEU A 102 16.61 29.58 -8.58
CA LEU A 102 16.97 28.18 -8.34
C LEU A 102 15.75 27.36 -7.86
N SER A 103 14.89 27.94 -7.02
CA SER A 103 13.65 27.32 -6.54
C SER A 103 12.62 27.15 -7.66
N THR A 104 12.54 28.11 -8.59
CA THR A 104 11.71 28.00 -9.81
C THR A 104 12.16 26.82 -10.67
N ILE A 105 13.48 26.62 -10.82
CA ILE A 105 14.04 25.45 -11.52
C ILE A 105 13.69 24.17 -10.74
N LEU A 106 13.91 24.16 -9.42
CA LEU A 106 13.68 23.00 -8.57
C LEU A 106 12.21 22.54 -8.60
N ILE A 107 11.24 23.46 -8.53
CA ILE A 107 9.81 23.12 -8.54
C ILE A 107 9.36 22.56 -9.90
N ILE A 108 9.90 23.08 -11.01
CA ILE A 108 9.57 22.61 -12.37
C ILE A 108 10.13 21.20 -12.62
N TYR A 109 11.36 20.91 -12.20
CA TYR A 109 11.99 19.61 -12.44
C TYR A 109 11.64 18.57 -11.37
N GLY A 110 11.85 18.88 -10.09
CA GLY A 110 11.65 17.96 -8.97
C GLY A 110 10.20 17.91 -8.46
N GLY A 111 9.43 19.00 -8.60
CA GLY A 111 8.02 19.04 -8.20
C GLY A 111 7.08 18.29 -9.15
N ARG A 112 7.47 18.11 -10.41
CA ARG A 112 6.64 17.54 -11.50
C ARG A 112 5.84 16.28 -11.15
N PRO A 113 6.41 15.19 -10.58
CA PRO A 113 5.63 13.98 -10.29
C PRO A 113 4.50 14.26 -9.29
N PHE A 114 4.75 15.05 -8.25
CA PHE A 114 3.74 15.41 -7.25
C PHE A 114 2.59 16.22 -7.86
N TYR A 115 2.90 17.18 -8.75
CA TYR A 115 1.87 17.94 -9.46
C TYR A 115 1.02 17.08 -10.40
N GLN A 116 1.63 16.11 -11.08
CA GLN A 116 0.92 15.18 -11.95
C GLN A 116 0.01 14.26 -11.12
N GLY A 117 0.54 13.60 -10.08
CA GLY A 117 -0.27 12.77 -9.17
C GLY A 117 -1.38 13.54 -8.48
N ALA A 118 -1.12 14.76 -7.99
CA ALA A 118 -2.14 15.63 -7.39
C ALA A 118 -3.29 15.94 -8.35
N VAL A 119 -2.99 16.22 -9.63
CA VAL A 119 -4.01 16.47 -10.64
C VAL A 119 -4.85 15.22 -10.91
N ASP A 120 -4.25 14.03 -10.86
CA ASP A 120 -4.96 12.78 -11.10
C ASP A 120 -5.79 12.32 -9.88
N GLU A 121 -5.28 12.46 -8.66
CA GLU A 121 -6.03 12.32 -7.39
C GLU A 121 -7.25 13.27 -7.34
N LEU A 122 -7.07 14.55 -7.70
CA LEU A 122 -8.15 15.53 -7.71
C LEU A 122 -9.22 15.24 -8.78
N LYS A 123 -8.86 14.68 -9.95
CA LYS A 123 -9.84 14.21 -10.95
C LYS A 123 -10.67 13.03 -10.41
N GLN A 124 -10.00 12.11 -9.71
CA GLN A 124 -10.61 10.93 -9.10
C GLN A 124 -11.46 11.27 -7.86
N LYS A 125 -11.28 12.50 -7.32
CA LYS A 125 -11.92 13.02 -6.09
C LYS A 125 -11.47 12.31 -4.80
N GLU A 126 -10.32 11.67 -4.86
CA GLU A 126 -9.68 10.98 -3.75
C GLU A 126 -8.33 11.66 -3.47
N PRO A 127 -8.30 12.78 -2.72
CA PRO A 127 -7.07 13.49 -2.42
C PRO A 127 -6.19 12.62 -1.50
N GLY A 128 -4.98 12.33 -1.96
CA GLY A 128 -4.02 11.45 -1.30
C GLY A 128 -2.72 12.17 -0.96
N MET A 129 -1.61 11.41 -0.99
CA MET A 129 -0.30 11.92 -0.63
C MET A 129 0.19 12.97 -1.64
N MET A 130 -0.08 12.77 -2.94
CA MET A 130 0.46 13.65 -3.98
C MET A 130 -0.19 15.04 -3.93
N ALA A 131 -1.51 15.11 -3.70
CA ALA A 131 -2.24 16.36 -3.52
C ALA A 131 -1.78 17.14 -2.28
N LEU A 132 -1.58 16.46 -1.14
CA LEU A 132 -1.11 17.11 0.09
C LEU A 132 0.30 17.69 -0.08
N VAL A 133 1.22 16.92 -0.67
CA VAL A 133 2.60 17.34 -0.94
C VAL A 133 2.63 18.49 -1.93
N SER A 134 1.90 18.37 -3.05
CA SER A 134 1.75 19.41 -4.08
C SER A 134 1.22 20.72 -3.49
N LEU A 135 0.23 20.66 -2.59
CA LEU A 135 -0.28 21.84 -1.89
C LEU A 135 0.80 22.49 -1.00
N GLY A 136 1.49 21.71 -0.18
CA GLY A 136 2.57 22.21 0.69
C GLY A 136 3.71 22.89 -0.09
N LEU A 137 4.20 22.24 -1.15
CA LEU A 137 5.20 22.80 -2.06
C LEU A 137 4.72 24.11 -2.70
N SER A 138 3.47 24.14 -3.17
CA SER A 138 2.89 25.33 -3.81
C SER A 138 2.75 26.51 -2.85
N VAL A 139 2.24 26.28 -1.64
CA VAL A 139 2.06 27.34 -0.63
C VAL A 139 3.41 27.90 -0.20
N SER A 140 4.38 27.04 0.12
CA SER A 140 5.73 27.45 0.54
C SER A 140 6.47 28.22 -0.56
N TYR A 141 6.41 27.74 -1.81
CA TYR A 141 7.01 28.42 -2.96
C TYR A 141 6.34 29.76 -3.27
N LEU A 142 5.00 29.80 -3.41
CA LEU A 142 4.28 31.02 -3.77
C LEU A 142 4.41 32.11 -2.70
N TYR A 143 4.41 31.73 -1.42
CA TYR A 143 4.69 32.67 -0.33
C TYR A 143 6.11 33.22 -0.43
N SER A 144 7.12 32.38 -0.65
CA SER A 144 8.52 32.83 -0.75
C SER A 144 8.77 33.74 -1.95
N ILE A 145 8.11 33.48 -3.09
CA ILE A 145 8.12 34.41 -4.23
C ILE A 145 7.41 35.74 -3.88
N TYR A 146 6.30 35.69 -3.13
CA TYR A 146 5.61 36.88 -2.65
C TYR A 146 6.48 37.72 -1.70
N THR A 147 7.21 37.11 -0.75
CA THR A 147 8.06 37.85 0.20
C THR A 147 9.26 38.50 -0.48
N VAL A 148 9.86 37.87 -1.49
CA VAL A 148 10.87 38.50 -2.36
C VAL A 148 10.29 39.74 -3.04
N ILE A 149 9.17 39.61 -3.75
CA ILE A 149 8.54 40.74 -4.46
C ILE A 149 8.16 41.86 -3.48
N ALA A 150 7.56 41.51 -2.34
CA ALA A 150 7.17 42.46 -1.32
C ALA A 150 8.39 43.21 -0.75
N SER A 151 9.49 42.52 -0.46
CA SER A 151 10.71 43.13 0.09
C SER A 151 11.33 44.17 -0.85
N TYR A 152 11.31 43.95 -2.16
CA TYR A 152 11.74 44.95 -3.15
C TYR A 152 10.76 46.12 -3.35
N VAL A 153 9.48 45.96 -2.98
CA VAL A 153 8.45 47.00 -3.12
C VAL A 153 8.30 47.85 -1.86
N THR A 154 8.35 47.25 -0.67
CA THR A 154 8.20 47.94 0.62
C THR A 154 9.55 48.41 1.19
N GLY A 155 10.66 47.76 0.81
CA GLY A 155 11.97 47.96 1.41
C GLY A 155 12.15 47.29 2.78
N GLU A 156 11.13 46.59 3.28
CA GLU A 156 11.21 45.80 4.52
C GLU A 156 11.56 44.35 4.18
N GLN A 157 12.56 43.79 4.85
CA GLN A 157 12.95 42.39 4.66
C GLN A 157 11.92 41.46 5.32
N ILE A 158 11.19 40.71 4.50
CA ILE A 158 10.20 39.72 4.96
C ILE A 158 10.82 38.32 4.86
N MET A 159 10.75 37.55 5.95
CA MET A 159 11.23 36.17 6.02
C MET A 159 10.56 35.29 4.94
N ASP A 160 11.36 34.65 4.09
CA ASP A 160 10.91 33.64 3.13
C ASP A 160 10.92 32.22 3.74
N PHE A 161 10.49 31.23 2.94
CA PHE A 161 10.51 29.80 3.29
C PHE A 161 11.17 28.96 2.19
N PHE A 162 12.19 29.48 1.48
CA PHE A 162 12.84 28.72 0.41
C PHE A 162 13.62 27.50 0.94
N PHE A 163 14.14 27.58 2.17
CA PHE A 163 14.78 26.45 2.86
C PHE A 163 13.78 25.32 3.11
N GLU A 164 12.60 25.65 3.65
CA GLU A 164 11.51 24.72 3.93
C GLU A 164 10.94 24.13 2.64
N PHE A 165 10.75 24.95 1.60
CA PHE A 165 10.38 24.49 0.26
C PHE A 165 11.38 23.44 -0.28
N ALA A 166 12.68 23.75 -0.29
CA ALA A 166 13.70 22.88 -0.86
C ALA A 166 13.88 21.59 -0.06
N SER A 167 13.90 21.69 1.28
CA SER A 167 14.03 20.53 2.17
C SER A 167 12.80 19.62 2.09
N LEU A 168 11.58 20.17 2.09
CA LEU A 168 10.34 19.40 1.89
C LEU A 168 10.37 18.65 0.54
N LEU A 169 10.71 19.34 -0.56
CA LEU A 169 10.79 18.73 -1.89
C LEU A 169 11.81 17.58 -1.94
N LEU A 170 13.01 17.79 -1.38
CA LEU A 170 14.06 16.76 -1.34
C LEU A 170 13.68 15.56 -0.48
N ILE A 171 13.09 15.79 0.70
CA ILE A 171 12.65 14.71 1.60
C ILE A 171 11.52 13.90 0.96
N MET A 172 10.55 14.56 0.30
CA MET A 172 9.47 13.84 -0.38
C MET A 172 9.96 13.04 -1.59
N LEU A 173 10.91 13.57 -2.38
CA LEU A 173 11.55 12.81 -3.47
C LEU A 173 12.33 11.59 -2.94
N LEU A 174 13.06 11.75 -1.82
CA LEU A 174 13.79 10.67 -1.17
C LEU A 174 12.85 9.60 -0.62
N GLY A 175 11.77 10.00 0.04
CA GLY A 175 10.75 9.10 0.58
C GLY A 175 10.14 8.21 -0.50
N HIS A 176 9.67 8.80 -1.59
CA HIS A 176 9.11 8.06 -2.73
C HIS A 176 10.16 7.16 -3.41
N TRP A 177 11.43 7.57 -3.48
CA TRP A 177 12.48 6.69 -3.98
C TRP A 177 12.70 5.46 -3.05
N ILE A 178 12.72 5.66 -1.73
CA ILE A 178 12.85 4.56 -0.75
C ILE A 178 11.65 3.62 -0.82
N GLU A 179 10.43 4.17 -0.90
CA GLU A 179 9.17 3.43 -1.05
C GLU A 179 9.18 2.56 -2.32
N MET A 180 9.47 3.15 -3.48
CA MET A 180 9.57 2.40 -4.74
C MET A 180 10.65 1.33 -4.70
N LYS A 181 11.77 1.56 -4.00
CA LYS A 181 12.81 0.54 -3.84
C LYS A 181 12.29 -0.63 -2.98
N ALA A 182 11.66 -0.35 -1.86
CA ALA A 182 11.14 -1.38 -0.94
C ALA A 182 10.04 -2.23 -1.60
N ILE A 183 9.12 -1.61 -2.35
CA ILE A 183 8.05 -2.31 -3.06
C ILE A 183 8.61 -3.16 -4.21
N GLY A 184 9.56 -2.62 -4.99
CA GLY A 184 10.20 -3.37 -6.07
C GLY A 184 10.97 -4.61 -5.59
N GLU A 185 11.65 -4.51 -4.45
CA GLU A 185 12.40 -5.60 -3.82
C GLU A 185 11.46 -6.73 -3.32
N ALA A 186 10.25 -6.40 -2.86
CA ALA A 186 9.22 -7.38 -2.50
C ALA A 186 8.58 -8.07 -3.72
N GLY A 187 8.32 -7.32 -4.80
CA GLY A 187 7.71 -7.87 -6.02
C GLY A 187 8.61 -8.85 -6.78
N ASP A 188 9.92 -8.61 -6.82
CA ASP A 188 10.87 -9.50 -7.53
C ASP A 188 11.00 -10.86 -6.82
N ALA A 189 10.94 -10.89 -5.48
CA ALA A 189 10.92 -12.13 -4.71
C ALA A 189 9.70 -13.02 -5.04
N GLN A 190 8.51 -12.42 -5.21
CA GLN A 190 7.32 -13.16 -5.65
C GLN A 190 7.48 -13.67 -7.10
N ALA A 191 8.04 -12.85 -7.99
CA ALA A 191 8.32 -13.24 -9.38
C ALA A 191 9.39 -14.34 -9.47
N GLU A 192 10.34 -14.40 -8.53
CA GLU A 192 11.38 -15.42 -8.48
C GLU A 192 10.86 -16.75 -7.94
N LEU A 193 10.00 -16.75 -6.91
CA LEU A 193 9.26 -17.95 -6.51
C LEU A 193 8.38 -18.50 -7.66
N ALA A 194 7.71 -17.63 -8.41
CA ALA A 194 6.90 -18.03 -9.56
C ALA A 194 7.72 -18.61 -10.74
N LYS A 195 9.04 -18.37 -10.81
CA LYS A 195 9.93 -18.97 -11.82
C LYS A 195 10.37 -20.41 -11.44
N LEU A 196 10.24 -20.81 -10.18
CA LEU A 196 10.58 -22.16 -9.72
C LEU A 196 9.49 -23.20 -10.03
N VAL A 197 8.24 -22.76 -10.23
CA VAL A 197 7.13 -23.64 -10.63
C VAL A 197 7.38 -24.16 -12.06
N PRO A 198 7.35 -25.49 -12.29
CA PRO A 198 7.49 -26.07 -13.63
C PRO A 198 6.44 -25.54 -14.59
N LYS A 199 6.86 -25.19 -15.81
CA LYS A 199 5.95 -24.68 -16.85
C LYS A 199 5.43 -25.78 -17.77
N ASP A 200 6.28 -26.78 -18.01
CA ASP A 200 6.03 -27.89 -18.92
C ASP A 200 6.23 -29.23 -18.18
N ALA A 201 5.56 -30.27 -18.67
CA ALA A 201 5.65 -31.63 -18.18
C ALA A 201 5.81 -32.62 -19.34
N HIS A 202 6.56 -33.70 -19.11
CA HIS A 202 6.78 -34.77 -20.07
C HIS A 202 5.74 -35.89 -19.86
N VAL A 203 4.65 -35.83 -20.63
CA VAL A 203 3.55 -36.81 -20.59
C VAL A 203 3.91 -38.02 -21.45
N VAL A 204 3.68 -39.21 -20.90
CA VAL A 204 3.83 -40.50 -21.60
C VAL A 204 2.48 -40.88 -22.20
N LEU A 205 2.46 -41.17 -23.51
CA LEU A 205 1.27 -41.59 -24.25
C LEU A 205 1.13 -43.12 -24.25
N ASP A 206 -0.05 -43.61 -24.67
CA ASP A 206 -0.39 -45.05 -24.73
C ASP A 206 0.56 -45.90 -25.61
N ASP A 207 1.35 -45.25 -26.48
CA ASP A 207 2.33 -45.87 -27.37
C ASP A 207 3.79 -45.79 -26.84
N ASP A 208 3.97 -45.49 -25.55
CA ASP A 208 5.26 -45.22 -24.88
C ASP A 208 6.03 -44.00 -25.44
N SER A 209 5.42 -43.19 -26.33
CA SER A 209 6.02 -41.93 -26.78
C SER A 209 5.86 -40.81 -25.73
N ILE A 210 6.71 -39.79 -25.81
CA ILE A 210 6.75 -38.68 -24.85
C ILE A 210 6.37 -37.37 -25.54
N GLU A 211 5.32 -36.73 -25.03
CA GLU A 211 4.88 -35.41 -25.44
C GLU A 211 5.22 -34.38 -24.34
N THR A 212 5.62 -33.17 -24.73
CA THR A 212 5.82 -32.08 -23.77
C THR A 212 4.61 -31.16 -23.82
N ARG A 213 3.90 -31.02 -22.69
CA ARG A 213 2.70 -30.19 -22.56
C ARG A 213 2.87 -29.17 -21.43
N PRO A 214 2.23 -27.99 -21.51
CA PRO A 214 2.14 -27.08 -20.37
C PRO A 214 1.51 -27.78 -19.16
N VAL A 215 1.99 -27.48 -17.95
CA VAL A 215 1.43 -28.03 -16.70
C VAL A 215 -0.07 -27.73 -16.55
N ALA A 216 -0.52 -26.60 -17.09
CA ALA A 216 -1.94 -26.20 -17.10
C ALA A 216 -2.85 -27.11 -17.96
N ASP A 217 -2.30 -27.89 -18.89
CA ASP A 217 -3.05 -28.77 -19.79
C ASP A 217 -3.09 -30.25 -19.30
N LEU A 218 -2.43 -30.54 -18.18
CA LEU A 218 -2.40 -31.87 -17.54
C LEU A 218 -3.78 -32.27 -17.00
N LYS A 219 -4.07 -33.57 -17.04
CA LYS A 219 -5.32 -34.17 -16.54
C LYS A 219 -5.04 -35.24 -15.50
N VAL A 220 -6.00 -35.42 -14.58
CA VAL A 220 -5.95 -36.49 -13.59
C VAL A 220 -5.95 -37.84 -14.31
N GLY A 221 -4.89 -38.62 -14.11
CA GLY A 221 -4.65 -39.90 -14.78
C GLY A 221 -3.61 -39.86 -15.90
N ASP A 222 -3.11 -38.68 -16.30
CA ASP A 222 -1.97 -38.59 -17.21
C ASP A 222 -0.71 -39.20 -16.56
N LEU A 223 0.01 -40.06 -17.29
CA LEU A 223 1.28 -40.61 -16.82
C LEU A 223 2.42 -39.63 -17.17
N ILE A 224 3.20 -39.21 -16.17
CA ILE A 224 4.25 -38.19 -16.34
C ILE A 224 5.61 -38.81 -16.03
N ARG A 225 6.59 -38.56 -16.91
CA ARG A 225 7.99 -38.96 -16.71
C ARG A 225 8.80 -37.77 -16.19
N VAL A 226 9.24 -37.84 -14.93
CA VAL A 226 10.17 -36.88 -14.33
C VAL A 226 11.60 -37.45 -14.37
N GLN A 227 12.56 -36.70 -14.88
CA GLN A 227 13.97 -37.09 -14.96
C GLN A 227 14.77 -36.64 -13.73
N ALA A 228 15.99 -37.18 -13.58
CA ALA A 228 16.85 -36.82 -12.46
C ALA A 228 17.30 -35.34 -12.56
N GLY A 229 16.86 -34.52 -11.61
CA GLY A 229 17.13 -33.08 -11.58
C GLY A 229 16.01 -32.21 -12.16
N GLU A 230 14.93 -32.81 -12.65
CA GLU A 230 13.67 -32.09 -12.93
C GLU A 230 12.84 -31.96 -11.63
N ASN A 231 12.12 -30.85 -11.52
CA ASN A 231 11.11 -30.64 -10.48
C ASN A 231 9.84 -31.44 -10.80
N VAL A 232 9.02 -31.73 -9.80
CA VAL A 232 7.76 -32.47 -10.01
C VAL A 232 6.71 -31.48 -10.53
N PRO A 233 6.08 -31.70 -11.70
CA PRO A 233 5.19 -30.71 -12.29
C PRO A 233 3.81 -30.60 -11.62
N ALA A 234 3.33 -31.64 -10.95
CA ALA A 234 2.04 -31.67 -10.26
C ALA A 234 2.02 -32.78 -9.18
N ASP A 235 1.12 -32.64 -8.19
CA ASP A 235 0.89 -33.66 -7.17
C ASP A 235 0.45 -34.99 -7.82
N GLY A 236 0.90 -36.12 -7.27
CA GLY A 236 0.56 -37.44 -7.82
C GLY A 236 1.11 -38.61 -7.02
N THR A 237 1.08 -39.79 -7.62
CA THR A 237 1.57 -41.05 -7.02
C THR A 237 2.54 -41.73 -7.98
N ILE A 238 3.67 -42.22 -7.46
CA ILE A 238 4.69 -42.88 -8.28
C ILE A 238 4.16 -44.24 -8.77
N GLU A 239 3.98 -44.42 -10.08
CA GLU A 239 3.65 -45.74 -10.64
C GLU A 239 4.90 -46.63 -10.76
N ARG A 240 6.04 -46.06 -11.19
CA ARG A 240 7.27 -46.81 -11.53
C ARG A 240 8.53 -46.02 -11.18
N GLY A 241 9.58 -46.74 -10.77
CA GLY A 241 10.88 -46.18 -10.42
C GLY A 241 11.05 -45.83 -8.93
N GLU A 242 12.29 -45.51 -8.53
CA GLU A 242 12.61 -45.00 -7.20
C GLU A 242 13.60 -43.83 -7.30
N SER A 243 13.44 -42.81 -6.45
CA SER A 243 14.30 -41.63 -6.45
C SER A 243 14.39 -40.97 -5.07
N ARG A 244 15.15 -39.89 -4.97
CA ARG A 244 15.18 -39.00 -3.81
C ARG A 244 14.69 -37.62 -4.22
N LEU A 245 13.59 -37.15 -3.64
CA LEU A 245 12.99 -35.85 -3.93
C LEU A 245 13.39 -34.81 -2.89
N ASN A 246 13.48 -33.55 -3.31
CA ASN A 246 13.82 -32.43 -2.45
C ASN A 246 12.59 -31.53 -2.23
N GLU A 247 11.78 -31.87 -1.23
CA GLU A 247 10.55 -31.15 -0.91
C GLU A 247 10.80 -29.90 -0.01
N ALA A 248 12.07 -29.51 0.21
CA ALA A 248 12.47 -28.48 1.17
C ALA A 248 11.82 -27.09 0.95
N LEU A 249 11.43 -26.75 -0.29
CA LEU A 249 10.72 -25.51 -0.59
C LEU A 249 9.27 -25.49 -0.08
N LEU A 250 8.65 -26.66 0.08
CA LEU A 250 7.25 -26.81 0.51
C LEU A 250 7.15 -27.24 1.98
N THR A 251 8.01 -28.17 2.42
CA THR A 251 7.96 -28.76 3.77
C THR A 251 8.95 -28.13 4.75
N GLY A 252 9.95 -27.39 4.26
CA GLY A 252 11.06 -26.87 5.07
C GLY A 252 12.12 -27.92 5.46
N GLU A 253 11.93 -29.20 5.14
CA GLU A 253 12.88 -30.25 5.50
C GLU A 253 14.08 -30.30 4.53
N SER A 254 15.27 -29.93 5.01
CA SER A 254 16.48 -29.84 4.15
C SER A 254 17.09 -31.19 3.71
N LYS A 255 16.45 -32.32 4.01
CA LYS A 255 16.94 -33.66 3.64
C LYS A 255 16.04 -34.25 2.57
N SER A 256 16.63 -34.70 1.46
CA SER A 256 15.87 -35.37 0.41
C SER A 256 15.22 -36.66 0.91
N ILE A 257 13.95 -36.86 0.60
CA ILE A 257 13.14 -38.00 1.03
C ILE A 257 13.22 -39.07 -0.07
N LYS A 258 13.46 -40.34 0.29
CA LYS A 258 13.42 -41.44 -0.70
C LYS A 258 11.96 -41.82 -0.92
N LYS A 259 11.53 -41.89 -2.18
CA LYS A 259 10.18 -42.30 -2.60
C LYS A 259 10.27 -43.40 -3.66
N GLY A 260 9.29 -44.30 -3.68
CA GLY A 260 9.17 -45.41 -4.61
C GLY A 260 7.71 -45.66 -5.01
N PRO A 261 7.41 -46.77 -5.71
CA PRO A 261 6.08 -47.02 -6.27
C PRO A 261 5.00 -47.10 -5.19
N GLY A 262 3.92 -46.34 -5.37
CA GLY A 262 2.82 -46.18 -4.41
C GLY A 262 2.97 -45.00 -3.44
N ASP A 263 4.12 -44.33 -3.38
CA ASP A 263 4.28 -43.12 -2.57
C ASP A 263 3.70 -41.88 -3.28
N GLU A 264 3.10 -40.99 -2.51
CA GLU A 264 2.65 -39.66 -2.98
C GLU A 264 3.83 -38.69 -3.14
N VAL A 265 3.75 -37.83 -4.15
CA VAL A 265 4.70 -36.75 -4.44
C VAL A 265 3.96 -35.42 -4.60
N ILE A 266 4.63 -34.33 -4.22
CA ILE A 266 4.10 -32.97 -4.25
C ILE A 266 4.76 -32.21 -5.42
N GLY A 267 3.98 -31.41 -6.15
CA GLY A 267 4.47 -30.55 -7.22
C GLY A 267 5.24 -29.33 -6.71
N GLY A 268 6.38 -29.03 -7.35
CA GLY A 268 7.29 -27.94 -7.00
C GLY A 268 8.73 -28.19 -7.41
#